data_AF-A0A814LLF4-F1
#
_entry.id   AF-A0A814LLF4-F1
#
_cell.length_a   1.000
_cell.length_b   1.000
_cell.length_c   1.000
_cell.angle_alpha   90.00
_cell.angle_beta   90.00
_cell.angle_gamma   90.00
#
_symmetry.space_group_name_H-M   'P 1'
#
loop_
_entity.id
_entity.type
_entity.pdbx_description
1 polymer ?
#
loop_
_entity_poly.entity_id
_entity_poly.type
_entity_poly.pdbx_seq_one_letter_code
_entity_poly.pdbx_strand_id
1 'polypeptide(L)'
;METNTFYNQTKRRLPLANIDDSMTRKRHNHNRLSLIKMAQATRTFWTQAEALEFINERQKNEKKFYTGEILYLFSFESQPDGRRRYQVADIDVFIHEYYQLPANQRHTYEIIIDKKPSKLYFDLEYDIAANPNIDGPKLTNNFIQKNDI
;
A
#
# COMPACT_ATOMS: atom_id res chain seq x y z
N MET A 1 32.37 -9.45 4.65
CA MET A 1 30.92 -9.58 4.37
C MET A 1 30.24 -8.45 5.11
N GLU A 2 29.99 -7.35 4.42
CA GLU A 2 29.42 -6.14 5.02
C GLU A 2 27.88 -6.24 5.01
N THR A 3 27.29 -6.15 6.20
CA THR A 3 25.85 -6.20 6.42
C THR A 3 25.23 -4.82 6.17
N ASN A 4 24.36 -4.75 5.17
CA ASN A 4 23.67 -3.53 4.75
C ASN A 4 22.81 -2.96 5.90
N THR A 5 23.27 -1.88 6.53
CA THR A 5 22.77 -1.36 7.82
C THR A 5 21.69 -0.28 7.68
N PHE A 6 21.27 0.02 6.44
CA PHE A 6 20.43 1.18 6.12
C PHE A 6 19.05 1.18 6.81
N TYR A 7 18.48 0.01 7.09
CA TYR A 7 17.11 -0.10 7.64
C TYR A 7 16.98 0.03 9.17
N ASN A 8 18.07 0.15 9.93
CA ASN A 8 18.03 -0.03 11.39
C ASN A 8 18.07 1.25 12.24
N GLN A 9 17.81 2.43 11.68
CA GLN A 9 17.79 3.67 12.48
C GLN A 9 16.50 4.47 12.26
N THR A 10 15.57 4.38 13.23
CA THR A 10 15.16 5.48 14.13
C THR A 10 13.74 5.26 14.68
N LYS A 11 13.62 4.83 15.94
CA LYS A 11 12.39 5.01 16.74
C LYS A 11 12.31 6.49 17.15
N ARG A 12 11.44 7.29 16.53
CA ARG A 12 10.93 8.53 17.13
C ARG A 12 9.42 8.40 17.32
N ARG A 13 9.00 8.25 18.57
CA ARG A 13 7.60 8.39 18.98
C ARG A 13 7.17 9.84 18.71
N LEU A 14 6.14 10.03 17.89
CA LEU A 14 5.39 11.29 17.85
C LEU A 14 4.46 11.34 19.08
N PRO A 15 4.35 12.50 19.77
CA PRO A 15 3.45 12.65 20.90
C PRO A 15 1.98 12.66 20.42
N LEU A 16 1.13 11.92 21.12
CA LEU A 16 -0.32 11.92 20.93
C LEU A 16 -0.87 13.28 21.38
N ALA A 17 -1.29 14.11 20.42
CA ALA A 17 -2.09 15.29 20.72
C ALA A 17 -3.51 14.86 21.11
N ASN A 18 -4.01 15.36 22.24
CA ASN A 18 -5.36 15.15 22.74
C ASN A 18 -6.38 15.67 21.71
N ILE A 19 -7.19 14.76 21.14
CA ILE A 19 -8.38 15.11 20.37
C ILE A 19 -9.58 14.75 21.25
N ASP A 20 -10.34 15.79 21.63
CA ASP A 20 -11.62 15.72 22.32
C ASP A 20 -12.64 14.95 21.48
N ASP A 21 -13.04 13.77 21.96
CA ASP A 21 -13.82 12.79 21.20
C ASP A 21 -15.30 12.75 21.63
N SER A 22 -15.84 13.89 22.06
CA SER A 22 -17.28 14.03 22.36
C SER A 22 -18.18 13.98 21.10
N MET A 23 -17.63 13.83 19.89
CA MET A 23 -18.36 13.76 18.62
C MET A 23 -18.36 12.39 17.88
N THR A 24 -17.74 11.33 18.41
CA THR A 24 -17.65 10.02 17.69
C THR A 24 -18.84 9.07 17.86
N ARG A 25 -19.83 9.42 18.67
CA ARG A 25 -21.01 8.55 18.92
C ARG A 25 -22.05 8.62 17.78
N LYS A 26 -21.68 8.20 16.56
CA LYS A 26 -22.64 7.85 15.49
C LYS A 26 -22.05 7.13 14.26
N ARG A 27 -20.92 6.41 14.39
CA ARG A 27 -20.36 5.65 13.26
C ARG A 27 -20.77 4.17 13.28
N HIS A 28 -21.89 3.93 12.61
CA HIS A 28 -22.15 2.78 11.72
C HIS A 28 -21.94 1.37 12.28
N ASN A 29 -23.01 0.85 12.89
CA ASN A 29 -23.25 -0.59 13.13
C ASN A 29 -23.48 -1.42 11.84
N HIS A 30 -23.14 -0.89 10.66
CA HIS A 30 -23.24 -1.57 9.35
C HIS A 30 -21.96 -2.35 8.97
N ASN A 31 -20.84 -2.18 9.69
CA ASN A 31 -19.52 -2.61 9.24
C ASN A 31 -19.23 -4.12 9.35
N ARG A 32 -19.97 -4.88 10.16
CA ARG A 32 -19.61 -6.29 10.39
C ARG A 32 -20.21 -7.25 9.35
N LEU A 33 -21.38 -6.91 8.81
CA LEU A 33 -22.01 -7.67 7.72
C LEU A 33 -21.37 -7.38 6.35
N SER A 34 -20.83 -6.17 6.14
CA SER A 34 -20.05 -5.84 4.95
C SER A 34 -18.70 -6.56 4.93
N LEU A 35 -17.97 -6.61 6.05
CA LEU A 35 -16.70 -7.34 6.17
C LEU A 35 -16.81 -8.84 5.82
N ILE A 36 -17.92 -9.50 6.19
CA ILE A 36 -18.15 -10.92 5.88
C ILE A 36 -18.46 -11.13 4.38
N LYS A 37 -19.09 -10.16 3.71
CA LYS A 37 -19.25 -10.18 2.24
C LYS A 37 -17.95 -9.78 1.52
N MET A 38 -17.16 -8.85 2.06
CA MET A 38 -15.89 -8.38 1.51
C MET A 38 -14.75 -9.40 1.67
N ALA A 39 -14.85 -10.32 2.64
CA ALA A 39 -13.96 -11.48 2.76
C ALA A 39 -13.96 -12.39 1.50
N GLN A 40 -14.90 -12.20 0.56
CA GLN A 40 -14.92 -12.88 -0.74
C GLN A 40 -14.19 -12.10 -1.87
N ALA A 41 -13.63 -10.92 -1.60
CA ALA A 41 -12.99 -10.05 -2.60
C ALA A 41 -11.46 -10.18 -2.64
N THR A 42 -10.85 -10.82 -1.64
CA THR A 42 -9.40 -11.06 -1.61
C THR A 42 -9.06 -12.37 -2.30
N ARG A 43 -8.20 -12.33 -3.32
CA ARG A 43 -7.71 -13.54 -4.00
C ARG A 43 -6.23 -13.47 -4.28
N THR A 44 -5.53 -14.57 -4.02
CA THR A 44 -4.10 -14.71 -4.25
C THR A 44 -3.84 -15.57 -5.48
N PHE A 45 -2.83 -15.17 -6.27
CA PHE A 45 -2.43 -15.78 -7.52
C PHE A 45 -0.93 -16.08 -7.52
N TRP A 46 -0.53 -17.03 -8.35
CA TRP A 46 0.88 -17.41 -8.51
C TRP A 46 1.61 -16.45 -9.43
N THR A 47 0.91 -15.96 -10.46
CA THR A 47 1.48 -15.05 -11.45
C THR A 47 0.75 -13.72 -11.49
N GLN A 48 1.47 -12.68 -11.92
CA GLN A 48 0.89 -11.35 -12.13
C GLN A 48 -0.18 -11.38 -13.22
N ALA A 49 0.02 -12.21 -14.26
CA ALA A 49 -0.88 -12.34 -15.39
C ALA A 49 -2.26 -12.85 -14.94
N GLU A 50 -2.31 -13.90 -14.12
CA GLU A 50 -3.57 -14.44 -13.56
C GLU A 50 -4.31 -13.40 -12.71
N ALA A 51 -3.58 -12.64 -11.89
CA ALA A 51 -4.16 -11.59 -11.07
C ALA A 51 -4.75 -10.44 -11.92
N LEU A 52 -4.05 -10.05 -12.98
CA LEU A 52 -4.52 -9.04 -13.93
C LEU A 52 -5.73 -9.52 -14.73
N GLU A 53 -5.75 -10.78 -15.15
CA GLU A 53 -6.89 -11.40 -15.82
C GLU A 53 -8.13 -11.34 -14.93
N PHE A 54 -7.99 -11.73 -13.65
CA PHE A 54 -9.08 -11.65 -12.67
C PHE A 54 -9.64 -10.22 -12.50
N ILE A 55 -8.77 -9.21 -12.41
CA ILE A 55 -9.20 -7.80 -12.33
C ILE A 55 -9.97 -7.40 -13.60
N ASN A 56 -9.44 -7.74 -14.78
CA ASN A 56 -10.06 -7.42 -16.06
C ASN A 56 -11.43 -8.08 -16.22
N GLU A 57 -11.58 -9.34 -15.80
CA GLU A 57 -12.86 -10.05 -15.81
C GLU A 57 -13.89 -9.40 -14.87
N ARG A 58 -13.47 -9.02 -13.66
CA ARG A 58 -14.33 -8.32 -12.69
C ARG A 58 -14.82 -6.99 -13.25
N GLN A 59 -13.93 -6.17 -13.80
CA GLN A 59 -14.28 -4.87 -14.38
C GLN A 59 -15.20 -4.97 -15.62
N LYS A 60 -15.03 -6.01 -16.45
CA LYS A 60 -15.96 -6.28 -17.56
C LYS A 60 -17.37 -6.61 -17.05
N ASN A 61 -17.45 -7.33 -15.93
CA ASN A 61 -18.71 -7.77 -15.32
C ASN A 61 -19.36 -6.69 -14.43
N GLU A 62 -18.60 -5.72 -13.91
CA GLU A 62 -19.11 -4.57 -13.14
C GLU A 62 -20.11 -3.70 -13.92
N LYS A 63 -20.04 -3.69 -15.26
CA LYS A 63 -21.10 -3.07 -16.08
C LYS A 63 -22.49 -3.67 -15.85
N LYS A 64 -22.60 -4.87 -15.25
CA LYS A 64 -23.87 -5.52 -14.86
C LYS A 64 -24.23 -5.35 -13.39
N PHE A 65 -23.27 -5.04 -12.52
CA PHE A 65 -23.47 -4.95 -11.08
C PHE A 65 -22.68 -3.74 -10.57
N TYR A 66 -23.38 -2.63 -10.33
CA TYR A 66 -22.80 -1.40 -9.77
C TYR A 66 -22.32 -1.65 -8.33
N THR A 67 -21.17 -2.29 -8.15
CA THR A 67 -20.56 -2.43 -6.82
C THR A 67 -19.56 -1.30 -6.54
N GLY A 68 -19.01 -0.65 -7.57
CA GLY A 68 -18.08 0.49 -7.41
C GLY A 68 -16.79 0.14 -6.63
N GLU A 69 -16.51 -1.16 -6.46
CA GLU A 69 -15.38 -1.67 -5.70
C GLU A 69 -14.08 -1.41 -6.47
N ILE A 70 -13.16 -0.65 -5.89
CA ILE A 70 -11.86 -0.38 -6.51
C ILE A 70 -10.90 -1.49 -6.09
N LEU A 71 -10.59 -2.40 -7.01
CA LEU A 71 -9.58 -3.43 -6.79
C LEU A 71 -8.16 -2.91 -7.02
N TYR A 72 -7.27 -3.29 -6.10
CA TYR A 72 -5.83 -3.06 -6.16
C TYR A 72 -5.10 -4.40 -6.30
N LEU A 73 -3.91 -4.33 -6.88
CA LEU A 73 -3.03 -5.48 -7.05
C LEU A 73 -1.77 -5.25 -6.22
N PHE A 74 -1.46 -6.20 -5.36
CA PHE A 74 -0.27 -6.20 -4.53
C PHE A 74 0.61 -7.39 -4.86
N SER A 75 1.91 -7.26 -4.66
CA SER A 75 2.85 -8.38 -4.67
C SER A 75 3.52 -8.52 -3.32
N PHE A 76 3.72 -9.77 -2.90
CA PHE A 76 4.37 -10.09 -1.63
C PHE A 76 5.28 -11.30 -1.79
N GLU A 77 6.24 -11.44 -0.88
CA GLU A 77 7.12 -12.59 -0.84
C GLU A 77 6.46 -13.74 -0.06
N SER A 78 6.30 -14.88 -0.74
CA SER A 78 5.84 -16.13 -0.12
C SER A 78 6.99 -16.74 0.66
N GLN A 79 6.78 -16.93 1.97
CA GLN A 79 7.66 -17.79 2.76
C GLN A 79 7.16 -19.24 2.65
N PRO A 80 8.06 -20.24 2.52
CA PRO A 80 9.53 -20.16 2.67
C PRO A 80 10.30 -20.08 1.36
N ASP A 81 9.65 -20.14 0.20
CA ASP A 81 10.33 -20.27 -1.10
C ASP A 81 10.88 -18.94 -1.66
N GLY A 82 10.59 -17.82 -1.00
CA GLY A 82 11.01 -16.48 -1.42
C GLY A 82 10.34 -16.05 -2.72
N ARG A 83 9.34 -16.79 -3.20
CA ARG A 83 8.71 -16.53 -4.50
C ARG A 83 7.71 -15.41 -4.37
N ARG A 84 7.64 -14.55 -5.39
CA ARG A 84 6.62 -13.51 -5.46
C ARG A 84 5.25 -14.12 -5.72
N ARG A 85 4.26 -13.71 -4.94
CA ARG A 85 2.84 -13.96 -5.19
C ARG A 85 2.08 -12.65 -5.28
N TYR A 86 0.85 -12.74 -5.75
CA TYR A 86 0.06 -11.58 -6.12
C TYR A 86 -1.30 -11.63 -5.43
N GLN A 87 -1.70 -10.56 -4.77
CA GLN A 87 -2.98 -10.44 -4.08
C GLN A 87 -3.81 -9.36 -4.75
N VAL A 88 -5.05 -9.70 -5.11
CA VAL A 88 -6.07 -8.73 -5.51
C VAL A 88 -6.99 -8.52 -4.33
N ALA A 89 -7.21 -7.27 -3.94
CA ALA A 89 -8.09 -6.92 -2.83
C ALA A 89 -8.61 -5.49 -2.95
N ASP A 90 -9.69 -5.21 -2.23
CA ASP A 90 -10.04 -3.84 -1.85
C ASP A 90 -9.02 -3.29 -0.83
N ILE A 91 -8.82 -1.97 -0.82
CA ILE A 91 -7.78 -1.33 0.00
C ILE A 91 -8.03 -1.50 1.50
N ASP A 92 -9.28 -1.44 1.98
CA ASP A 92 -9.59 -1.56 3.41
C ASP A 92 -9.37 -3.00 3.89
N VAL A 93 -9.71 -3.98 3.05
CA VAL A 93 -9.46 -5.40 3.32
C VAL A 93 -7.96 -5.68 3.37
N PHE A 94 -7.21 -5.19 2.38
CA PHE A 94 -5.76 -5.33 2.34
C PHE A 94 -5.10 -4.74 3.59
N ILE A 95 -5.44 -3.49 3.94
CA ILE A 95 -4.89 -2.80 5.11
C ILE A 95 -5.18 -3.59 6.39
N HIS A 96 -6.41 -4.07 6.57
CA HIS A 96 -6.79 -4.86 7.72
C HIS A 96 -5.94 -6.12 7.85
N GLU A 97 -5.80 -6.90 6.77
CA GLU A 97 -5.00 -8.13 6.75
C GLU A 97 -3.50 -7.85 6.95
N TYR A 98 -2.96 -6.85 6.26
CA TYR A 98 -1.56 -6.46 6.32
C TYR A 98 -1.11 -6.09 7.74
N TYR A 99 -1.94 -5.39 8.50
CA TYR A 99 -1.62 -5.02 9.89
C TYR A 99 -1.71 -6.19 10.89
N GLN A 100 -2.35 -7.30 10.52
CA GLN A 100 -2.30 -8.53 11.33
C GLN A 100 -0.99 -9.31 11.14
N LEU A 101 -0.24 -9.07 10.05
CA LEU A 101 1.04 -9.74 9.81
C LEU A 101 2.11 -9.26 10.82
N PRO A 102 3.03 -10.15 11.24
CA PRO A 102 4.27 -9.77 11.90
C PRO A 102 5.04 -8.71 11.11
N ALA A 103 5.70 -7.77 11.79
CA ALA A 103 6.39 -6.65 11.13
C ALA A 103 7.46 -7.10 10.12
N ASN A 104 8.12 -8.24 10.35
CA ASN A 104 9.11 -8.84 9.46
C ASN A 104 8.50 -9.65 8.29
N GLN A 105 7.18 -9.65 8.15
CA GLN A 105 6.46 -10.27 7.02
C GLN A 105 5.69 -9.24 6.20
N ARG A 106 5.82 -7.96 6.55
CA ARG A 106 5.13 -6.83 5.91
C ARG A 106 5.86 -6.32 4.66
N HIS A 107 6.36 -7.25 3.85
CA HIS A 107 7.06 -6.99 2.60
C HIS A 107 6.08 -7.10 1.43
N THR A 108 5.41 -5.99 1.14
CA THR A 108 4.37 -5.92 0.12
C THR A 108 4.55 -4.67 -0.74
N TYR A 109 4.33 -4.81 -2.05
CA TYR A 109 4.45 -3.73 -3.03
C TYR A 109 3.13 -3.60 -3.79
N GLU A 110 2.65 -2.38 -3.98
CA GLU A 110 1.58 -2.11 -4.93
C GLU A 110 2.08 -2.31 -6.37
N ILE A 111 1.25 -2.93 -7.21
CA ILE A 111 1.48 -3.00 -8.66
C ILE A 111 0.63 -1.92 -9.32
N ILE A 112 1.32 -0.97 -9.96
CA ILE A 112 0.69 0.04 -10.80
C ILE A 112 0.31 -0.62 -12.13
N ILE A 113 -1.00 -0.75 -12.35
CA ILE A 113 -1.55 -1.46 -13.51
C ILE A 113 -1.45 -0.56 -14.75
N ASP A 114 -0.91 -1.11 -15.84
CA ASP A 114 -0.84 -0.41 -17.13
C ASP A 114 -2.23 0.08 -17.57
N LYS A 115 -2.29 1.28 -18.14
CA LYS A 115 -3.52 1.95 -18.61
C LYS A 115 -4.58 2.23 -17.53
N LYS A 116 -4.28 2.03 -16.24
CA LYS A 116 -5.11 2.54 -15.12
C LYS A 116 -4.60 3.93 -14.73
N PRO A 117 -5.47 4.94 -14.56
CA PRO A 117 -5.05 6.24 -14.04
C PRO A 117 -4.33 6.08 -12.69
N SER A 118 -3.22 6.78 -12.53
CA SER A 118 -2.41 6.78 -11.31
C SER A 118 -2.05 8.21 -10.90
N LYS A 119 -1.65 8.37 -9.63
CA LYS A 119 -1.07 9.63 -9.16
C LYS A 119 0.35 9.74 -9.68
N LEU A 120 0.82 10.97 -9.94
CA LEU A 120 2.24 11.24 -10.14
C LEU A 120 2.99 10.89 -8.84
N TYR A 121 4.01 10.05 -8.95
CA TYR A 121 4.87 9.65 -7.83
C TYR A 121 6.33 9.72 -8.25
N PHE A 122 7.21 9.94 -7.28
CA PHE A 122 8.64 9.97 -7.46
C PHE A 122 9.29 9.13 -6.37
N ASP A 123 10.28 8.34 -6.76
CA ASP A 123 11.18 7.67 -5.82
C ASP A 123 12.46 8.50 -5.73
N LEU A 124 12.73 9.05 -4.54
CA LEU A 124 13.85 9.95 -4.31
C LEU A 124 14.83 9.29 -3.35
N GLU A 125 16.02 8.98 -3.84
CA GLU A 125 17.07 8.33 -3.07
C GLU A 125 18.44 8.97 -3.31
N TYR A 126 19.30 8.93 -2.29
CA TYR A 126 20.70 9.33 -2.38
C TYR A 126 21.54 8.58 -1.36
N ASP A 127 22.82 8.37 -1.67
CA ASP A 127 23.78 7.75 -0.75
C ASP A 127 24.18 8.75 0.35
N ILE A 128 23.86 8.42 1.60
CA ILE A 128 24.13 9.27 2.78
C ILE A 128 25.64 9.38 3.06
N ALA A 129 26.39 8.28 2.91
CA ALA A 129 27.82 8.26 3.21
C ALA A 129 28.62 9.06 2.17
N ALA A 130 28.21 8.99 0.91
CA ALA A 130 28.80 9.80 -0.16
C ALA A 130 28.40 11.29 -0.08
N ASN A 131 27.29 11.62 0.60
CA ASN A 131 26.72 12.96 0.66
C ASN A 131 26.48 13.45 2.11
N PRO A 132 27.51 13.49 2.97
CA PRO A 132 27.34 13.71 4.41
C PRO A 132 26.79 15.10 4.76
N ASN A 133 26.87 16.06 3.84
CA ASN A 133 26.43 17.44 4.03
C ASN A 133 25.08 17.75 3.37
N ILE A 134 24.43 16.75 2.77
CA ILE A 134 23.14 16.94 2.09
C ILE A 134 21.99 16.83 3.08
N ASP A 135 21.12 17.84 3.05
CA ASP A 135 19.84 17.88 3.74
C ASP A 135 18.74 17.34 2.81
N GLY A 136 18.40 16.06 2.97
CA GLY A 136 17.37 15.36 2.20
C GLY A 136 16.01 16.09 2.22
N PRO A 137 15.44 16.41 3.39
CA PRO A 137 14.20 17.21 3.48
C PRO A 137 14.24 18.52 2.68
N LYS A 138 15.35 19.26 2.72
CA LYS A 138 15.50 20.49 1.93
C LYS A 138 15.51 20.20 0.42
N LEU A 139 16.18 19.14 -0.03
CA LEU A 139 16.16 18.74 -1.44
C LEU A 139 14.74 18.36 -1.90
N THR A 140 14.01 17.57 -1.11
CA THR A 140 12.63 17.20 -1.43
C THR A 140 11.74 18.44 -1.51
N ASN A 141 11.88 19.39 -0.58
CA ASN A 141 11.13 20.64 -0.63
C ASN A 141 11.43 21.45 -1.89
N ASN A 142 12.71 21.57 -2.26
CA ASN A 142 13.11 22.26 -3.49
C ASN A 142 12.58 21.54 -4.75
N PHE A 143 12.53 20.21 -4.73
CA PHE A 143 12.01 19.40 -5.84
C PHE A 143 10.51 19.60 -6.07
N ILE A 144 9.73 19.73 -4.98
CA ILE A 144 8.28 19.94 -5.05
C ILE A 144 7.94 21.39 -5.43
N GLN A 145 8.82 22.34 -5.14
CA GLN A 145 8.61 23.74 -5.51
C GLN A 145 8.70 23.93 -7.02
N LYS A 146 7.63 24.47 -7.59
CA LYS A 146 7.60 24.91 -8.99
C LYS A 146 8.46 26.16 -9.10
N ASN A 147 9.61 26.06 -9.78
CA ASN A 147 10.29 27.26 -10.27
C ASN A 147 9.47 27.80 -11.44
N ASP A 148 8.85 28.96 -11.28
CA ASP A 148 8.26 29.68 -12.40
C ASP A 148 9.41 30.11 -13.33
N ILE A 149 9.52 29.43 -14.47
CA ILE A 149 10.34 29.82 -15.63
C ILE A 149 9.41 30.43 -16.67
#